data_AF-A0A2E0VZE3-F1
#
_entry.id   AF-A0A2E0VZE3-F1
#
_cell.length_a   1.000
_cell.length_b   1.000
_cell.length_c   1.000
_cell.angle_alpha   90.00
_cell.angle_beta   90.00
_cell.angle_gamma   90.00
#
_symmetry.space_group_name_H-M   'P 1'
#
loop_
_entity.id
_entity.type
_entity.pdbx_description
1 polymer ?
#
loop_
_entity_poly.entity_id
_entity_poly.type
_entity_poly.pdbx_seq_one_letter_code
_entity_poly.pdbx_strand_id
1 'polypeptide(L)' 'TLVNQTQNQGRYEVKFNARDLASGVYIYRLQVNDFVTSKKMMLLK' A
#
# COMPACT_ATOMS: atom_id res chain seq x y z
N THR A 1 2.41 8.06 4.75
CA THR A 1 1.09 7.98 4.11
C THR A 1 1.16 7.00 2.96
N LEU A 2 0.18 6.12 2.78
CA LEU A 2 0.10 5.31 1.56
C LEU A 2 -0.14 6.25 0.38
N VAL A 3 0.47 6.00 -0.77
CA VAL A 3 0.28 6.89 -1.93
C VAL A 3 -1.09 6.64 -2.54
N ASN A 4 -1.91 7.70 -2.64
CA ASN A 4 -3.24 7.68 -3.24
C ASN A 4 -3.32 8.73 -4.37
N GLN A 5 -2.49 8.56 -5.39
CA GLN A 5 -2.48 9.43 -6.57
C GLN A 5 -2.12 8.63 -7.82
N THR A 6 -2.52 9.13 -8.98
CA THR A 6 -2.08 8.60 -10.27
C THR A 6 -0.57 8.81 -10.42
N GLN A 7 0.14 7.76 -10.83
CA GLN A 7 1.56 7.81 -11.15
C GLN A 7 1.76 7.45 -12.62
N ASN A 8 2.68 8.14 -13.29
CA ASN A 8 3.06 7.83 -14.67
C ASN A 8 3.73 6.46 -14.75
N GLN A 9 3.94 5.93 -15.94
CA GLN A 9 4.68 4.67 -16.10
C GLN A 9 6.09 4.78 -15.51
N GLY A 10 6.49 3.81 -14.69
CA GLY A 10 7.81 3.81 -14.04
C GLY A 10 7.91 2.82 -12.89
N ARG A 11 9.09 2.78 -12.25
CA ARG A 11 9.33 2.03 -11.01
C ARG A 11 9.27 2.99 -9.84
N TYR A 12 8.47 2.64 -8.84
CA TYR A 12 8.27 3.47 -7.64
C TYR A 12 8.52 2.66 -6.38
N GLU A 13 9.16 3.32 -5.42
CA GLU A 13 9.33 2.81 -4.06
C GLU A 13 8.57 3.73 -3.11
N VAL A 14 7.67 3.16 -2.32
CA VAL A 14 6.89 3.91 -1.33
C VAL A 14 7.30 3.44 0.06
N LYS A 15 7.85 4.36 0.87
CA LYS A 15 8.12 4.09 2.28
C LYS A 15 6.84 4.26 3.09
N PHE A 16 6.32 3.15 3.60
CA PHE A 16 5.15 3.15 4.48
C PHE A 16 5.60 3.23 5.95
N ASN A 17 5.24 4.33 6.62
CA ASN A 17 5.44 4.47 8.06
C ASN A 17 4.16 4.04 8.80
N ALA A 18 4.25 2.96 9.58
CA ALA A 18 3.14 2.34 10.31
C ALA A 18 3.18 2.64 11.83
N ARG A 19 3.95 3.64 12.28
CA ARG A 19 4.20 3.91 13.71
C ARG A 19 2.91 4.05 14.54
N ASP A 20 1.92 4.75 14.00
CA ASP A 20 0.68 5.08 14.70
C ASP A 20 -0.44 4.04 14.50
N LEU A 21 -0.14 2.93 13.81
CA LEU A 21 -1.07 1.84 13.58
C LEU A 21 -0.93 0.76 14.66
N ALA A 22 -2.05 0.16 15.07
CA ALA A 22 -2.05 -0.97 16.00
C ALA A 22 -1.55 -2.26 15.32
N SER A 23 -1.03 -3.22 16.08
CA SER A 23 -0.74 -4.54 15.52
C SER A 23 -2.01 -5.17 14.94
N GLY A 24 -1.93 -5.75 13.75
CA GLY A 24 -3.10 -6.26 13.06
C GLY A 24 -2.88 -6.55 11.58
N VAL A 25 -3.94 -6.99 10.91
CA VAL A 25 -3.94 -7.24 9.47
C VAL A 25 -4.48 -6.01 8.73
N TYR A 26 -3.68 -5.50 7.81
CA TYR A 26 -4.00 -4.35 6.95
C TYR A 26 -4.14 -4.82 5.51
N ILE A 27 -5.21 -4.41 4.85
CA ILE A 27 -5.43 -4.72 3.43
C ILE A 27 -5.08 -3.48 2.62
N TYR A 28 -4.35 -3.68 1.53
CA TYR A 28 -4.03 -2.64 0.55
C TYR A 28 -4.36 -3.11 -0.86
N ARG A 29 -4.61 -2.15 -1.74
CA ARG A 29 -5.00 -2.37 -3.13
C ARG A 29 -4.05 -1.62 -4.05
N LEU A 30 -3.57 -2.29 -5.09
CA LEU A 30 -2.85 -1.69 -6.21
C LEU A 30 -3.77 -1.71 -7.42
N GLN A 31 -3.94 -0.55 -8.05
CA GLN A 31 -4.77 -0.37 -9.24
C GLN A 31 -3.92 0.27 -10.34
N VAL A 32 -3.88 -0.37 -11.51
CA VAL A 32 -3.16 0.10 -12.70
C VAL A 32 -4.07 -0.15 -13.90
N ASN A 33 -4.65 0.90 -14.48
CA ASN A 33 -5.68 0.80 -15.52
C ASN A 33 -6.79 -0.19 -15.11
N ASP A 34 -6.99 -1.27 -15.87
CA ASP A 34 -7.99 -2.32 -15.61
C ASP A 34 -7.49 -3.42 -14.65
N PHE A 35 -6.21 -3.39 -14.25
CA PHE A 35 -5.65 -4.36 -13.32
C PHE A 35 -5.83 -3.88 -11.88
N VAL A 36 -6.48 -4.73 -11.07
CA VAL A 36 -6.67 -4.51 -9.63
C VAL A 36 -6.17 -5.72 -8.87
N THR A 37 -5.26 -5.50 -7.92
CA THR A 37 -4.79 -6.55 -7.00
C THR A 37 -4.89 -6.08 -5.56
N SER A 38 -5.42 -6.94 -4.69
CA SER A 38 -5.49 -6.69 -3.25
C SER A 38 -4.55 -7.65 -2.53
N LYS A 39 -3.85 -7.13 -1.52
CA LYS A 39 -2.90 -7.89 -0.70
C LYS A 39 -3.10 -7.53 0.76
N LYS A 40 -2.73 -8.45 1.64
CA LYS A 40 -2.72 -8.26 3.08
C LYS A 40 -1.30 -8.10 3.60
N MET A 41 -1.12 -7.21 4.56
CA MET A 41 0.09 -7.00 5.36
C MET A 41 -0.26 -7.30 6.81
N MET A 42 0.61 -8.02 7.52
CA MET A 42 0.50 -8.17 8.97
C MET A 42 1.50 -7.22 9.63
N LEU A 43 1.00 -6.35 10.51
CA LEU A 43 1.82 -5.50 11.36
C LEU A 43 1.92 -6.15 12.74
N LEU A 44 3.15 -6.46 13.14
CA LEU A 44 3.48 -6.96 14.48
C LEU A 44 4.34 -5.87 15.16
N LYS A 45 3.99 -5.50 16.38
CA LYS A 45 4.79 -4.64 17.27
C LYS A 45 5.52 -5.49 18.29
#